data_AF-A0A968YMM1-F1
#
_entry.id   AF-A0A968YMM1-F1
#
_cell.length_a   1.000
_cell.length_b   1.000
_cell.length_c   1.000
_cell.angle_alpha   90.00
_cell.angle_beta   90.00
_cell.angle_gamma   90.00
#
_symmetry.space_group_name_H-M   'P 1'
#
loop_
_entity.id
_entity.type
_entity.pdbx_description
1 polymer ?
#
loop_
_entity_poly.entity_id
_entity_poly.type
_entity_poly.pdbx_seq_one_letter_code
_entity_poly.pdbx_strand_id
1 'polypeptide(L)' 'MYFLMEAAAQAAKEPYQFPWAFTAVYVIGFIAAVTVGSIAWYNSKRPVGWEDKERPDFVPKVDKDPT' A
#
# COMPACT_ATOMS: atom_id res chain seq x y z
N MET A 1 42.64 -13.37 5.40
CA MET A 1 41.36 -14.12 5.32
C MET A 1 40.57 -14.14 6.62
N TYR A 2 41.22 -14.12 7.80
CA TYR A 2 40.54 -14.11 9.10
C TYR A 2 39.63 -12.89 9.32
N PHE A 3 40.10 -11.70 8.96
CA PHE A 3 39.34 -10.45 9.04
C PHE A 3 38.05 -10.47 8.19
N LEU A 4 38.11 -11.09 7.01
CA LEU A 4 36.93 -11.22 6.14
C LEU A 4 35.91 -12.19 6.73
N MET A 5 36.37 -13.26 7.38
CA MET A 5 35.49 -14.22 8.05
C MET A 5 34.83 -13.63 9.30
N GLU A 6 35.53 -12.79 10.05
CA GLU A 6 34.98 -12.11 11.22
C GLU A 6 33.94 -11.04 10.83
N ALA A 7 34.22 -10.24 9.79
CA ALA A 7 33.27 -9.30 9.23
C ALA A 7 32.00 -9.99 8.68
N ALA A 8 32.16 -11.12 7.99
CA ALA A 8 31.04 -11.93 7.50
C ALA A 8 30.22 -12.53 8.65
N ALA A 9 30.87 -13.02 9.71
CA ALA A 9 30.20 -13.55 10.89
C ALA A 9 29.43 -12.48 11.68
N GLN A 10 29.92 -11.23 11.69
CA GLN A 10 29.21 -10.11 12.29
C GLN A 10 28.00 -9.68 11.44
N ALA A 11 28.14 -9.60 10.11
CA ALA A 11 27.03 -9.32 9.20
C ALA A 11 25.92 -10.40 9.25
N ALA A 12 26.28 -11.67 9.47
CA ALA A 12 25.32 -12.76 9.65
C ALA A 12 24.62 -12.75 11.02
N LYS A 13 25.20 -12.08 12.02
CA LYS A 13 24.62 -11.94 13.36
C LYS A 13 23.74 -10.71 13.52
N GLU A 14 23.91 -9.70 12.65
CA GLU A 14 22.99 -8.58 12.58
C GLU A 14 21.60 -9.14 12.22
N PRO A 15 20.62 -9.13 13.14
CA PRO A 15 19.26 -9.43 12.75
C PRO A 15 18.89 -8.44 11.64
N TYR A 16 18.05 -8.86 10.69
CA TYR A 16 17.47 -8.00 9.66
C TYR A 16 17.31 -6.60 10.26
N GLN A 17 18.04 -5.59 9.75
CA GLN A 17 18.29 -4.41 10.59
C GLN A 17 17.01 -3.59 10.83
N PHE A 18 15.97 -3.79 10.00
CA PHE A 18 14.71 -3.02 10.07
C PHE A 18 13.43 -3.78 9.68
N PRO A 19 13.15 -5.00 10.19
CA PRO A 19 11.96 -5.77 9.82
C PRO A 19 10.69 -5.02 10.20
N TRP A 20 10.68 -4.34 11.34
CA TRP A 20 9.55 -3.52 11.77
C TRP A 20 9.28 -2.35 10.82
N ALA A 21 10.32 -1.68 10.32
CA ALA A 21 10.16 -0.52 9.44
C ALA A 21 9.66 -0.98 8.07
N PHE A 22 10.21 -2.08 7.55
CA PHE A 22 9.72 -2.70 6.32
C PHE A 22 8.25 -3.10 6.44
N THR A 23 7.87 -3.81 7.51
CA THR A 23 6.47 -4.18 7.77
C THR A 23 5.58 -2.95 7.89
N ALA A 24 6.02 -1.89 8.59
CA ALA A 24 5.25 -0.67 8.76
C ALA A 24 4.96 0.02 7.41
N VAL A 25 5.99 0.20 6.57
CA VAL A 25 5.83 0.79 5.23
C VAL A 25 4.89 -0.06 4.38
N TYR A 26 5.04 -1.38 4.42
CA TYR A 26 4.19 -2.28 3.64
C TYR A 26 2.72 -2.19 4.06
N VAL A 27 2.42 -2.21 5.36
CA VAL A 27 1.05 -2.12 5.88
C VAL A 27 0.43 -0.74 5.58
N ILE A 28 1.15 0.34 5.85
CA ILE A 28 0.65 1.71 5.60
C ILE A 28 0.43 1.93 4.11
N GLY A 29 1.38 1.51 3.28
CA GLY A 29 1.28 1.60 1.81
C GLY A 29 0.11 0.79 1.27
N PHE A 30 -0.11 -0.42 1.78
CA PHE A 30 -1.25 -1.24 1.40
C PHE A 30 -2.59 -0.59 1.78
N ILE A 31 -2.71 -0.06 3.00
CA ILE A 31 -3.91 0.66 3.44
C ILE A 31 -4.17 1.87 2.53
N ALA A 32 -3.14 2.65 2.23
CA ALA A 32 -3.25 3.79 1.33
C ALA A 32 -3.71 3.36 -0.08
N ALA A 33 -3.11 2.30 -0.63
CA ALA A 33 -3.44 1.79 -1.95
C ALA A 33 -4.89 1.28 -2.04
N VAL A 34 -5.35 0.49 -1.06
CA VAL A 34 -6.73 -0.01 -1.01
C VAL A 34 -7.72 1.14 -0.82
N THR A 35 -7.39 2.11 0.04
CA THR A 35 -8.27 3.26 0.30
C THR A 35 -8.43 4.11 -0.96
N VAL A 36 -7.33 4.56 -1.56
CA VAL A 36 -7.35 5.40 -2.77
C VAL A 36 -7.92 4.63 -3.96
N GLY A 37 -7.54 3.37 -4.13
CA GLY A 37 -8.05 2.51 -5.20
C GLY A 37 -9.57 2.29 -5.10
N SER A 38 -10.08 2.10 -3.89
CA SER A 38 -11.53 1.98 -3.65
C SER A 38 -12.26 3.28 -4.00
N ILE A 39 -11.74 4.43 -3.55
CA ILE A 39 -12.31 5.74 -3.87
C ILE A 39 -12.34 5.95 -5.39
N ALA A 40 -11.23 5.66 -6.08
CA ALA A 40 -11.13 5.81 -7.52
C ALA A 40 -12.10 4.87 -8.26
N TRP A 41 -12.17 3.59 -7.87
CA TRP A 41 -13.07 2.60 -8.47
C TRP A 41 -14.53 3.03 -8.35
N TYR A 42 -14.97 3.42 -7.16
CA TYR A 42 -16.36 3.79 -6.90
C TYR A 42 -16.77 5.15 -7.50
N ASN A 43 -15.82 6.01 -7.87
CA ASN A 43 -16.04 7.24 -8.63
C ASN A 43 -15.77 7.09 -10.15
N SER A 44 -15.42 5.88 -10.59
CA SER A 44 -15.21 5.55 -11.99
C SER A 44 -16.52 5.24 -12.72
N LYS A 45 -16.45 5.03 -14.05
CA LYS A 45 -17.62 4.57 -14.82
C LYS A 45 -17.95 3.14 -14.40
N ARG A 46 -19.24 2.84 -14.21
CA ARG A 46 -19.67 1.50 -13.81
C ARG A 46 -19.44 0.49 -14.94
N PRO A 47 -19.03 -0.74 -14.62
CA PRO A 47 -18.95 -1.80 -15.61
C PRO A 47 -20.36 -2.23 -16.04
N VAL A 48 -20.43 -2.95 -17.15
CA VAL A 48 -21.69 -3.45 -17.72
C VAL A 48 -22.42 -4.37 -16.73
N GLY A 49 -23.73 -4.16 -16.54
CA GLY A 49 -24.57 -4.91 -15.60
C GLY A 49 -24.55 -4.38 -14.16
N TRP A 50 -23.88 -3.26 -13.90
CA TRP A 50 -23.77 -2.60 -12.60
C TRP A 50 -24.26 -1.16 -12.62
N GLU A 51 -24.94 -0.74 -13.70
CA GLU A 51 -25.42 0.61 -13.93
C GLU A 51 -26.38 1.09 -12.82
N ASP A 52 -27.24 0.20 -12.34
CA ASP A 52 -28.24 0.49 -11.30
C ASP A 52 -27.68 0.42 -9.87
N LYS A 53 -26.41 0.07 -9.70
CA LYS A 53 -25.80 0.04 -8.37
C LYS A 53 -25.44 1.46 -7.96
N GLU A 54 -25.62 1.79 -6.69
CA GLU A 54 -25.15 3.05 -6.14
C GLU A 54 -23.74 2.92 -5.56
N ARG A 55 -23.13 4.07 -5.23
CA ARG A 55 -21.83 4.11 -4.57
C ARG A 55 -22.10 3.98 -3.06
N PRO A 56 -21.31 3.23 -2.29
CA PRO A 56 -21.48 3.19 -0.84
C PRO A 56 -21.32 4.57 -0.20
N ASP A 57 -22.13 4.87 0.83
CA ASP A 57 -22.21 6.20 1.45
C ASP A 57 -20.90 6.67 2.08
N PHE A 58 -20.10 5.75 2.63
CA PHE A 58 -18.83 6.06 3.27
C PHE A 58 -17.71 6.45 2.29
N VAL A 59 -17.89 6.23 0.99
CA VAL A 59 -16.91 6.63 -0.01
C VAL A 59 -17.11 8.12 -0.32
N PRO A 60 -16.09 8.98 -0.31
CA PRO A 60 -16.26 10.36 -0.75
C PRO A 60 -16.57 10.43 -2.26
N LYS A 61 -17.46 11.36 -2.65
CA LYS A 61 -17.63 11.72 -4.06
C LYS A 61 -16.46 12.59 -4.49
N VAL A 62 -15.86 12.27 -5.64
CA VAL A 62 -14.79 13.08 -6.23
C VAL A 62 -15.34 13.69 -7.52
N ASP A 63 -15.59 15.00 -7.50
CA ASP A 63 -16.00 15.74 -8.69
C ASP A 63 -14.79 15.93 -9.62
N LYS A 64 -15.05 15.85 -10.93
CA LYS A 64 -14.00 15.88 -11.97
C LYS A 64 -13.75 17.28 -12.52
N ASP A 65 -14.57 18.26 -12.12
CA ASP A 65 -14.45 19.63 -12.57
C ASP A 65 -13.50 20.41 -11.64
N PRO A 66 -12.34 20.86 -12.13
CA PRO A 66 -11.65 21.95 -11.49
C PRO A 66 -12.46 23.23 -11.79
N THR A 67 -12.97 23.88 -10.75
CA THR A 67 -13.32 25.31 -10.84
C THR A 67 -12.12 26.12 -11.27
#